data_AF-A0A5E4LVC7-F1
#
_entry.id   AF-A0A5E4LVC7-F1
#
_cell.length_a   1.000
_cell.length_b   1.000
_cell.length_c   1.000
_cell.angle_alpha   90.00
_cell.angle_beta   90.00
_cell.angle_gamma   90.00
#
_symmetry.space_group_name_H-M   'P 1'
#
loop_
_entity.id
_entity.type
_entity.pdbx_description
1 polymer ?
#
loop_
_entity_poly.entity_id
_entity_poly.type
_entity_poly.pdbx_seq_one_letter_code
_entity_poly.pdbx_strand_id
1 'polypeptide(L)'
;MDFKKFFGHDKDSEKNQNQIEIERIKNEIEEEDKIFQQELQTKDNLLNRFELDQLKQLCMDILGREPEPEYFEEKETGKQIELPLYRNDYIHFIIEELRLYQIKDYALKNKIISANFFEK
;
A
#
# COMPACT_ATOMS: atom_id res chain seq x y z
N MET A 1 -61.31 3.18 35.77
CA MET A 1 -60.68 1.85 35.68
C MET A 1 -59.58 1.97 34.64
N ASP A 2 -58.34 2.00 35.11
CA ASP A 2 -57.11 2.16 34.33
C ASP A 2 -56.50 0.83 33.88
N PHE A 3 -55.55 0.96 32.94
CA PHE A 3 -54.46 0.04 32.55
C PHE A 3 -54.74 -1.17 31.64
N LYS A 4 -54.37 -1.02 30.35
CA LYS A 4 -53.27 -1.80 29.71
C LYS A 4 -52.91 -1.19 28.34
N LYS A 5 -51.83 -0.39 28.28
CA LYS A 5 -50.46 -0.75 27.85
C LYS A 5 -50.37 -1.07 26.35
N PHE A 6 -50.03 -0.06 25.54
CA PHE A 6 -48.66 0.21 25.04
C PHE A 6 -48.15 -0.90 24.09
N PHE A 7 -48.66 -0.91 22.86
CA PHE A 7 -47.95 -1.48 21.71
C PHE A 7 -47.52 -0.32 20.82
N GLY A 8 -46.30 0.16 21.06
CA GLY A 8 -45.78 1.31 20.35
C GLY A 8 -44.31 1.49 20.66
N HIS A 9 -43.48 0.53 20.26
CA HIS A 9 -42.05 0.70 20.03
C HIS A 9 -41.46 -0.66 19.64
N ASP A 10 -41.15 -0.88 18.35
CA ASP A 10 -40.13 -1.87 17.95
C ASP A 10 -39.79 -1.80 16.43
N LYS A 11 -39.80 -0.60 15.83
CA LYS A 11 -39.30 -0.41 14.45
C LYS A 11 -38.23 0.67 14.31
N ASP A 12 -38.07 1.54 15.30
CA ASP A 12 -37.04 2.58 15.33
C ASP A 12 -35.69 2.08 15.89
N SER A 13 -35.68 1.05 16.75
CA SER A 13 -34.42 0.52 17.31
C SER A 13 -33.57 -0.23 16.29
N GLU A 14 -34.16 -1.03 15.39
CA GLU A 14 -33.40 -1.80 14.39
C GLU A 14 -32.76 -0.91 13.30
N LYS A 15 -33.42 0.19 12.90
CA LYS A 15 -32.84 1.15 11.95
C LYS A 15 -31.65 1.91 12.53
N ASN A 16 -31.71 2.23 13.81
CA ASN A 16 -30.66 2.96 14.51
C ASN A 16 -29.42 2.07 14.74
N GLN A 17 -29.64 0.81 15.14
CA GLN A 17 -28.55 -0.16 15.30
C GLN A 17 -27.80 -0.44 13.99
N ASN A 18 -28.52 -0.65 12.88
CA ASN A 18 -27.89 -0.85 11.58
C ASN A 18 -27.09 0.39 11.11
N GLN A 19 -27.56 1.61 11.39
CA GLN A 19 -26.81 2.83 11.05
C GLN A 19 -25.53 2.97 11.86
N ILE A 20 -25.58 2.70 13.16
CA ILE A 20 -24.39 2.70 14.04
C ILE A 20 -23.38 1.65 13.60
N GLU A 21 -23.85 0.47 13.19
CA GLU A 21 -22.98 -0.62 12.74
C GLU A 21 -22.33 -0.29 11.38
N ILE A 22 -23.08 0.30 10.45
CA ILE A 22 -22.54 0.81 9.17
C ILE A 22 -21.51 1.92 9.41
N GLU A 23 -21.76 2.87 10.33
CA GLU A 23 -20.80 3.92 10.66
C GLU A 23 -19.53 3.37 11.32
N ARG A 24 -19.62 2.33 12.15
CA ARG A 24 -18.44 1.65 12.71
C ARG A 24 -17.62 0.95 11.64
N ILE A 25 -18.27 0.17 10.78
CA ILE A 25 -17.59 -0.52 9.66
C ILE A 25 -16.92 0.51 8.75
N LYS A 26 -17.61 1.62 8.46
CA LYS A 26 -17.05 2.70 7.64
C LYS A 26 -15.84 3.36 8.31
N ASN A 27 -15.90 3.63 9.61
CA ASN A 27 -14.76 4.18 10.35
C ASN A 27 -13.59 3.18 10.40
N GLU A 28 -13.83 1.89 10.61
CA GLU A 28 -12.78 0.86 10.57
C GLU A 28 -12.13 0.79 9.19
N ILE A 29 -12.91 0.82 8.10
CA ILE A 29 -12.38 0.88 6.74
C ILE A 29 -11.56 2.16 6.50
N GLU A 30 -12.04 3.32 6.97
CA GLU A 30 -11.31 4.59 6.83
C GLU A 30 -10.02 4.63 7.66
N GLU A 31 -9.99 3.98 8.82
CA GLU A 31 -8.78 3.84 9.64
C GLU A 31 -7.77 2.87 9.01
N GLU A 32 -8.22 1.72 8.50
CA GLU A 32 -7.36 0.78 7.78
C GLU A 32 -6.81 1.40 6.49
N ASP A 33 -7.63 2.14 5.75
CA ASP A 33 -7.17 2.83 4.53
C ASP A 33 -6.11 3.89 4.87
N LYS A 34 -6.30 4.67 5.94
CA LYS A 34 -5.27 5.63 6.40
C LYS A 34 -3.96 4.95 6.78
N ILE A 35 -4.02 3.83 7.48
CA ILE A 35 -2.81 3.07 7.87
C ILE A 35 -2.10 2.55 6.62
N PHE A 36 -2.87 2.01 5.67
CA PHE A 36 -2.33 1.53 4.40
C PHE A 36 -1.68 2.65 3.57
N GLN A 37 -2.35 3.79 3.45
CA GLN A 37 -1.83 4.98 2.76
C GLN A 37 -0.55 5.50 3.42
N GLN A 38 -0.50 5.54 4.76
CA GLN A 38 0.71 5.92 5.50
C GLN A 38 1.86 4.93 5.27
N GLU A 39 1.58 3.62 5.26
CA GLU A 39 2.60 2.61 4.97
C GLU A 39 3.13 2.77 3.53
N LEU A 40 2.23 2.93 2.55
CA LEU A 40 2.57 3.13 1.14
C LEU A 40 3.45 4.37 0.95
N GLN A 41 3.04 5.50 1.53
CA GLN A 41 3.81 6.74 1.51
C GLN A 41 5.18 6.59 2.18
N THR A 42 5.25 5.83 3.28
CA THR A 42 6.52 5.59 3.97
C THR A 42 7.47 4.75 3.11
N LYS A 43 6.95 3.69 2.46
CA LYS A 43 7.73 2.87 1.52
C LYS A 43 8.23 3.72 0.35
N ASP A 44 7.34 4.48 -0.28
CA ASP A 44 7.67 5.31 -1.44
C ASP A 44 8.73 6.37 -1.09
N ASN A 45 8.55 7.10 0.01
CA ASN A 45 9.52 8.10 0.48
C ASN A 45 10.90 7.50 0.77
N LEU A 46 10.92 6.28 1.32
CA LEU A 46 12.14 5.58 1.66
C LEU A 46 12.88 5.11 0.40
N LEU A 47 12.17 4.45 -0.52
CA LEU A 47 12.72 4.00 -1.80
C LEU A 47 13.13 5.16 -2.70
N ASN A 48 12.46 6.31 -2.57
CA ASN A 48 12.85 7.54 -3.24
C ASN A 48 14.21 8.09 -2.79
N ARG A 49 14.81 7.58 -1.72
CA ARG A 49 16.20 7.90 -1.32
C ARG A 49 17.25 6.97 -1.92
N PHE A 50 16.84 5.86 -2.51
CA PHE A 50 17.76 4.89 -3.07
C PHE A 50 18.19 5.35 -4.46
N GLU A 51 19.47 5.14 -4.75
CA GLU A 51 20.00 5.22 -6.11
C GLU A 51 19.45 4.07 -6.96
N LEU A 52 19.41 4.24 -8.28
CA LEU A 52 18.88 3.22 -9.19
C LEU A 52 19.60 1.87 -9.04
N ASP A 53 20.93 1.89 -8.92
CA ASP A 53 21.73 0.69 -8.70
C ASP A 53 21.39 -0.01 -7.37
N GLN A 54 21.04 0.76 -6.33
CA GLN A 54 20.65 0.21 -5.03
C GLN A 54 19.26 -0.42 -5.07
N LEU A 55 18.34 0.13 -5.86
CA LEU A 55 17.02 -0.47 -6.10
C LEU A 55 17.16 -1.79 -6.85
N LYS A 56 17.98 -1.83 -7.90
CA LYS A 56 18.31 -3.07 -8.63
C LYS A 56 18.91 -4.13 -7.73
N GLN A 57 19.90 -3.76 -6.92
CA GLN A 57 20.52 -4.65 -5.95
C GLN A 57 19.51 -5.16 -4.92
N LEU A 58 18.62 -4.30 -4.42
CA LEU A 58 17.57 -4.72 -3.48
C LEU A 58 16.61 -5.76 -4.12
N CYS A 59 16.21 -5.53 -5.37
CA CYS A 59 15.41 -6.50 -6.13
C CYS A 59 16.15 -7.85 -6.26
N MET A 60 17.42 -7.84 -6.65
CA MET A 60 18.21 -9.06 -6.78
C MET A 60 18.48 -9.77 -5.44
N ASP A 61 18.83 -9.03 -4.39
CA ASP A 61 19.22 -9.59 -3.09
C ASP A 61 18.04 -10.18 -2.32
N ILE A 62 16.87 -9.53 -2.39
CA ILE A 62 15.69 -9.96 -1.63
C ILE A 62 14.72 -10.79 -2.48
N LEU A 63 14.42 -10.34 -3.70
CA LEU A 63 13.43 -10.98 -4.57
C LEU A 63 14.06 -11.97 -5.55
N GLY A 64 15.37 -11.89 -5.82
CA GLY A 64 16.06 -12.72 -6.81
C GLY A 64 15.66 -12.41 -8.25
N ARG A 65 14.91 -11.33 -8.48
CA ARG A 65 14.38 -10.93 -9.79
C ARG A 65 14.19 -9.41 -9.87
N GLU A 66 14.26 -8.88 -11.07
CA GLU A 66 13.96 -7.48 -11.41
C GLU A 66 12.53 -7.35 -11.98
N PRO A 67 11.96 -6.13 -12.03
CA PRO A 67 10.70 -5.90 -12.74
C PRO A 67 10.80 -6.38 -14.19
N GLU A 68 9.75 -7.05 -14.67
CA GLU A 68 9.72 -7.53 -16.06
C GLU A 68 9.56 -6.33 -17.01
N PRO A 69 10.37 -6.25 -18.08
CA PRO A 69 10.21 -5.20 -19.08
C PRO A 69 8.91 -5.41 -19.87
N GLU A 70 8.19 -4.32 -20.09
CA GLU A 70 7.02 -4.34 -20.96
C GLU A 70 7.45 -4.29 -22.44
N TYR A 71 6.67 -4.93 -23.31
CA TYR A 71 6.91 -4.92 -24.75
C TYR A 71 5.70 -4.35 -25.47
N PHE A 72 5.91 -3.39 -26.37
CA PHE A 72 4.85 -2.93 -27.26
C PHE A 72 5.10 -3.39 -28.69
N GLU A 73 4.03 -3.72 -29.39
CA GLU A 73 4.09 -4.08 -30.80
C GLU A 73 3.96 -2.83 -31.67
N GLU A 74 4.97 -2.58 -32.49
CA GLU A 74 4.94 -1.50 -33.46
C GLU A 74 3.97 -1.84 -34.60
N LYS A 75 2.86 -1.09 -34.71
CA LYS A 75 1.77 -1.37 -35.66
C LYS A 75 2.20 -1.39 -37.13
N GLU A 76 3.27 -0.70 -37.50
CA GLU A 76 3.73 -0.58 -38.88
C GLU A 76 4.65 -1.73 -39.31
N THR A 77 5.45 -2.29 -38.39
CA THR A 77 6.44 -3.32 -38.71
C THR A 77 6.19 -4.66 -38.02
N GLY A 78 5.24 -4.73 -37.08
CA GLY A 78 4.96 -5.91 -36.25
C GLY A 78 6.11 -6.28 -35.30
N LYS A 79 7.08 -5.38 -35.11
CA LYS A 79 8.21 -5.62 -34.22
C LYS A 79 7.81 -5.37 -32.77
N GLN A 80 8.24 -6.26 -31.89
CA GLN A 80 8.18 -6.03 -30.46
C GLN A 80 9.34 -5.12 -30.06
N ILE A 81 9.01 -4.00 -29.43
CA ILE A 81 9.96 -3.04 -28.88
C ILE A 81 9.88 -3.12 -27.37
N GLU A 82 11.03 -3.37 -26.75
CA GLU A 82 11.18 -3.38 -25.29
C GLU A 82 11.08 -1.95 -24.75
N LEU A 83 10.20 -1.74 -23.78
CA LEU A 83 10.10 -0.50 -23.03
C LEU A 83 11.22 -0.44 -21.99
N PRO A 84 11.96 0.67 -21.92
CA PRO A 84 13.00 0.82 -20.91
C PRO A 84 12.38 0.86 -19.51
N LEU A 85 12.95 0.08 -18.59
CA LEU A 85 12.59 0.13 -17.18
C LEU A 85 13.18 1.39 -16.54
N TYR A 86 12.32 2.19 -15.94
CA TYR A 86 12.68 3.39 -15.21
C TYR A 86 12.75 3.12 -13.72
N ARG A 87 13.37 4.05 -12.99
CA ARG A 87 13.44 4.03 -11.53
C ARG A 87 12.08 3.80 -10.87
N ASN A 88 11.03 4.40 -11.42
CA ASN A 88 9.69 4.28 -10.85
C ASN A 88 9.15 2.85 -10.92
N ASP A 89 9.48 2.10 -11.98
CA ASP A 89 9.08 0.70 -12.12
C ASP A 89 9.71 -0.18 -11.05
N TYR A 90 10.99 0.06 -10.72
CA TYR A 90 11.66 -0.62 -9.60
C TYR A 90 11.01 -0.26 -8.26
N ILE A 91 10.71 1.02 -8.02
CA ILE A 91 10.05 1.46 -6.78
C ILE A 91 8.68 0.77 -6.64
N HIS A 92 7.86 0.80 -7.69
CA HIS A 92 6.54 0.17 -7.69
C HIS A 92 6.64 -1.33 -7.41
N PHE A 93 7.51 -2.02 -8.14
CA PHE A 93 7.75 -3.45 -7.96
C PHE A 93 8.14 -3.80 -6.52
N ILE A 94 9.03 -3.00 -5.92
CA ILE A 94 9.46 -3.20 -4.53
C ILE A 94 8.31 -2.92 -3.54
N ILE A 95 7.49 -1.90 -3.78
CA ILE A 95 6.35 -1.57 -2.90
C ILE A 95 5.33 -2.71 -2.86
N GLU A 96 5.06 -3.32 -4.01
CA GLU A 96 4.11 -4.42 -4.16
C GLU A 96 4.65 -5.73 -3.55
N GLU A 97 5.92 -6.04 -3.79
CA GLU A 97 6.51 -7.33 -3.39
C GLU A 97 7.06 -7.33 -1.97
N LEU A 98 7.56 -6.20 -1.46
CA LEU A 98 8.28 -6.13 -0.18
C LEU A 98 7.51 -5.39 0.92
N ARG A 99 7.65 -5.91 2.15
CA ARG A 99 7.13 -5.27 3.36
C ARG A 99 8.05 -4.15 3.82
N LEU A 100 7.50 -3.11 4.43
CA LEU A 100 8.26 -1.94 4.89
C LEU A 100 9.46 -2.32 5.78
N TYR A 101 9.29 -3.33 6.65
CA TYR A 101 10.37 -3.84 7.50
C TYR A 101 11.56 -4.39 6.70
N GLN A 102 11.32 -5.13 5.62
CA GLN A 102 12.39 -5.70 4.78
C GLN A 102 13.19 -4.58 4.10
N ILE A 103 12.48 -3.57 3.58
CA ILE A 103 13.11 -2.43 2.92
C ILE A 103 13.92 -1.61 3.94
N LYS A 104 13.39 -1.39 5.15
CA LYS A 104 14.08 -0.71 6.25
C LYS A 104 15.33 -1.46 6.71
N ASP A 105 15.23 -2.76 6.92
CA ASP A 105 16.36 -3.61 7.33
C ASP A 105 17.48 -3.57 6.29
N TYR A 106 17.13 -3.66 5.01
CA TYR A 106 18.09 -3.53 3.91
C TYR A 106 18.73 -2.14 3.87
N ALA A 107 17.94 -1.07 4.02
CA ALA A 107 18.43 0.31 4.03
C ALA A 107 19.49 0.54 5.12
N LEU A 108 19.25 -0.02 6.31
CA LEU A 108 20.16 0.08 7.45
C LEU A 108 21.43 -0.76 7.25
N LYS A 109 21.29 -2.00 6.77
CA LYS A 109 22.43 -2.91 6.51
C LYS A 109 23.39 -2.34 5.47
N ASN A 110 22.85 -1.80 4.38
CA ASN A 110 23.63 -1.22 3.29
C ASN A 110 24.01 0.25 3.52
N LYS A 111 23.71 0.80 4.71
CA LYS A 111 23.99 2.19 5.10
C LYS A 111 23.46 3.23 4.09
N ILE A 112 22.37 2.89 3.43
CA ILE A 112 21.67 3.77 2.47
C ILE A 112 21.02 4.92 3.24
N ILE A 113 20.49 4.60 4.42
CA ILE A 113 19.84 5.56 5.31
C ILE A 113 20.40 5.39 6.72
N SER A 114 20.70 6.50 7.40
CA SER A 114 21.13 6.50 8.80
C SER A 114 19.96 6.16 9.75
N ALA A 115 20.23 5.45 10.85
CA ALA A 115 19.21 5.11 11.86
C ALA A 115 18.41 6.34 12.37
N ASN A 116 19.07 7.50 12.49
CA ASN A 116 18.46 8.80 12.81
C ASN A 116 17.29 9.22 11.91
N PHE A 117 17.17 8.65 10.71
CA PHE A 117 16.07 8.95 9.79
C PHE A 117 14.71 8.48 10.32
N PHE A 118 14.70 7.45 11.18
CA PHE A 118 13.48 6.88 11.74
C PHE A 118 13.19 7.38 13.16
N GLU A 119 14.05 8.22 13.75
CA GLU A 119 13.93 8.71 15.12
C GLU A 119 13.28 10.10 15.22
N LYS A 120 12.42 10.48 14.26
CA LYS A 120 11.79 11.81 14.23
C LYS A 120 10.28 11.75 14.37
#